data_AF-A0A346PC87-F1
#
_entry.id   AF-A0A346PC87-F1
#
_cell.length_a   1.000
_cell.length_b   1.000
_cell.length_c   1.000
_cell.angle_alpha   90.00
_cell.angle_beta   90.00
_cell.angle_gamma   90.00
#
_symmetry.space_group_name_H-M   'P 1'
#
loop_
_entity.id
_entity.type
_entity.pdbx_description
1 polymer ?
#
loop_
_entity_poly.entity_id
_entity_poly.type
_entity_poly.pdbx_seq_one_letter_code
_entity_poly.pdbx_strand_id
1 'polypeptide(L)'
;MIEAGCRCSPLPTGKTTHLPDRHVLVDVSSEESPRVEVYPGREVVVDFDPNLTFECVEECTWCCHHGVLLYDRDLLELAQRANLVETTTDFRGEKFVTREEKAREDHVAEDGHACAFLREDGLCTLHLEEDWKPTRCSVFPLGVRLEGGDLHVDVRDSAHDHCDGLGVSDRRVIDNLEAFLPAILWDLENPDSDREL
;
A
#
# COMPACT_ATOMS: atom_id res chain seq x y z
N MET A 1 7.91 -14.44 -90.24
CA MET A 1 7.36 -14.04 -88.94
C MET A 1 7.70 -12.56 -88.78
N ILE A 2 6.96 -11.65 -89.42
CA ILE A 2 5.73 -10.94 -88.99
C ILE A 2 5.94 -10.05 -87.75
N GLU A 3 6.14 -8.77 -88.07
CA GLU A 3 5.74 -7.45 -87.52
C GLU A 3 5.14 -7.21 -86.12
N ALA A 4 5.27 -5.92 -85.75
CA ALA A 4 4.53 -5.07 -84.80
C ALA A 4 4.97 -5.16 -83.32
N GLY A 5 5.33 -4.10 -82.60
CA GLY A 5 4.98 -2.68 -82.72
C GLY A 5 3.70 -2.39 -81.93
N CYS A 6 3.81 -1.92 -80.68
CA CYS A 6 2.82 -1.00 -80.09
C CYS A 6 3.27 -0.44 -78.72
N ARG A 7 3.26 0.89 -78.63
CA ARG A 7 3.16 1.66 -77.37
C ARG A 7 1.73 1.58 -76.86
N CYS A 8 1.53 1.60 -75.55
CA CYS A 8 0.43 2.32 -74.89
C CYS A 8 0.67 2.37 -73.37
N SER A 9 0.45 3.56 -72.80
CA SER A 9 0.55 3.89 -71.37
C SER A 9 -0.71 3.48 -70.58
N PRO A 10 -0.94 4.02 -69.36
CA PRO A 10 -0.99 3.33 -68.06
C PRO A 10 -2.43 3.04 -67.56
N LEU A 11 -2.59 2.43 -66.37
CA LEU A 11 -3.68 2.69 -65.39
C LEU A 11 -3.34 2.00 -64.04
N PRO A 12 -3.92 2.43 -62.90
CA PRO A 12 -3.24 2.50 -61.61
C PRO A 12 -3.69 1.41 -60.64
N THR A 13 -2.89 1.11 -59.63
CA THR A 13 -3.38 0.57 -58.36
C THR A 13 -2.35 0.86 -57.27
N GLY A 14 -2.82 1.55 -56.23
CA GLY A 14 -1.99 2.17 -55.21
C GLY A 14 -1.20 1.17 -54.36
N LYS A 15 -0.07 1.65 -53.85
CA LYS A 15 0.59 1.12 -52.66
C LYS A 15 1.09 2.28 -51.81
N THR A 16 0.33 2.49 -50.74
CA THR A 16 0.75 2.82 -49.38
C THR A 16 2.03 3.66 -49.26
N THR A 17 1.84 4.95 -49.02
CA THR A 17 2.81 5.81 -48.36
C THR A 17 3.32 5.16 -47.09
N HIS A 18 4.63 4.94 -47.06
CA HIS A 18 5.39 4.58 -45.88
C HIS A 18 5.21 5.68 -44.83
N LEU A 19 4.47 5.38 -43.76
CA LEU A 19 4.51 6.17 -42.53
C LEU A 19 5.89 5.96 -41.91
N PRO A 20 6.67 7.02 -41.60
CA PRO A 20 7.80 6.87 -40.71
C PRO A 20 7.29 6.55 -39.30
N ASP A 21 8.06 5.71 -38.61
CA ASP A 21 7.80 5.21 -37.27
C ASP A 21 7.24 6.29 -36.34
N ARG A 22 6.06 5.99 -35.78
CA ARG A 22 5.55 6.66 -34.59
C ARG A 22 6.52 6.34 -33.45
N HIS A 23 7.58 7.14 -33.35
CA HIS A 23 8.19 7.40 -32.07
C HIS A 23 7.09 7.92 -31.16
N VAL A 24 6.62 7.05 -30.26
CA VAL A 24 5.84 7.44 -29.10
C VAL A 24 6.79 8.29 -28.26
N LEU A 25 6.77 9.59 -28.51
CA LEU A 25 7.20 10.57 -27.55
C LEU A 25 6.20 10.45 -26.40
N VAL A 26 6.61 9.75 -25.34
CA VAL A 26 5.90 9.80 -24.07
C VAL A 26 6.12 11.21 -23.55
N ASP A 27 5.10 12.04 -23.73
CA ASP A 27 5.02 13.38 -23.18
C ASP A 27 4.86 13.21 -21.66
N VAL A 28 5.96 13.38 -20.93
CA VAL A 28 5.99 13.45 -19.47
C VAL A 28 5.45 14.83 -19.08
N SER A 29 4.13 14.99 -19.13
CA SER A 29 3.45 16.22 -18.68
C SER A 29 1.95 16.00 -18.46
N SER A 30 1.60 15.11 -17.53
CA SER A 30 0.43 15.26 -16.64
C SER A 30 0.66 14.34 -15.43
N GLU A 31 1.16 14.91 -14.33
CA GLU A 31 1.37 14.23 -13.04
C GLU A 31 0.02 13.94 -12.36
N GLU A 32 -0.82 13.11 -12.97
CA GLU A 32 -1.96 12.53 -12.27
C GLU A 32 -1.52 11.18 -11.70
N SER A 33 -1.47 11.10 -10.37
CA SER A 33 -1.23 9.88 -9.62
C SER A 33 -2.10 8.73 -10.18
N PRO A 34 -1.52 7.55 -10.47
CA PRO A 34 -2.26 6.47 -11.10
C PRO A 34 -3.42 5.98 -10.20
N ARG A 35 -4.58 5.74 -10.83
CA ARG A 35 -5.71 5.06 -10.18
C ARG A 35 -5.60 3.55 -10.38
N VAL A 36 -5.77 2.80 -9.30
CA VAL A 36 -5.66 1.34 -9.32
C VAL A 36 -6.90 0.74 -8.66
N GLU A 37 -7.56 -0.19 -9.37
CA GLU A 37 -8.65 -0.98 -8.83
C GLU A 37 -8.08 -2.10 -7.94
N VAL A 38 -8.38 -2.06 -6.65
CA VAL A 38 -7.90 -3.02 -5.64
C VAL A 38 -8.90 -4.16 -5.46
N TYR A 39 -10.19 -3.83 -5.47
CA TYR A 39 -11.31 -4.77 -5.48
C TYR A 39 -12.35 -4.31 -6.51
N PRO A 40 -13.30 -5.18 -6.93
CA PRO A 40 -14.34 -4.80 -7.88
C PRO A 40 -15.07 -3.50 -7.49
N GLY A 41 -14.87 -2.44 -8.28
CA GLY A 41 -15.45 -1.10 -8.06
C GLY A 41 -14.84 -0.30 -6.92
N ARG A 42 -13.68 -0.69 -6.39
CA ARG A 42 -12.97 -0.05 -5.29
C ARG A 42 -11.56 0.32 -5.72
N GLU A 43 -11.40 1.60 -6.03
CA GLU A 43 -10.14 2.17 -6.50
C GLU A 43 -9.42 2.96 -5.40
N VAL A 44 -8.12 3.11 -5.59
CA VAL A 44 -7.28 4.07 -4.88
C VAL A 44 -6.47 4.91 -5.86
N VAL A 45 -6.07 6.09 -5.41
CA VAL A 45 -5.05 6.93 -6.06
C VAL A 45 -3.71 6.61 -5.40
N VAL A 46 -2.69 6.29 -6.21
CA VAL A 46 -1.36 5.92 -5.72
C VAL A 46 -0.41 7.10 -5.82
N ASP A 47 0.09 7.56 -4.66
CA ASP A 47 0.95 8.74 -4.53
C ASP A 47 2.43 8.41 -4.29
N PHE A 48 2.81 7.13 -4.39
CA PHE A 48 4.19 6.67 -4.29
C PHE A 48 4.75 6.18 -5.64
N ASP A 49 6.06 5.95 -5.73
CA ASP A 49 6.70 5.42 -6.96
C ASP A 49 6.07 4.08 -7.38
N PRO A 50 5.47 3.95 -8.58
CA PRO A 50 4.90 2.69 -9.06
C PRO A 50 5.88 1.52 -9.14
N ASN A 51 7.19 1.77 -9.09
CA ASN A 51 8.22 0.73 -9.05
C ASN A 51 8.62 0.34 -7.63
N LEU A 52 8.04 0.95 -6.60
CA LEU A 52 8.28 0.60 -5.21
C LEU A 52 7.99 -0.88 -4.99
N THR A 53 8.95 -1.58 -4.41
CA THR A 53 8.80 -2.96 -3.97
C THR A 53 8.81 -3.04 -2.45
N PHE A 54 8.15 -4.06 -1.92
CA PHE A 54 8.11 -4.30 -0.49
C PHE A 54 7.99 -5.78 -0.17
N GLU A 55 8.69 -6.20 0.87
CA GLU A 55 8.47 -7.48 1.55
C GLU A 55 8.68 -7.28 3.05
N CYS A 56 7.83 -7.88 3.88
CA CYS A 56 8.08 -7.90 5.32
C CYS A 56 9.37 -8.68 5.59
N VAL A 57 10.35 -8.05 6.23
CA VAL A 57 11.56 -8.71 6.70
C VAL A 57 11.38 -9.21 8.13
N GLU A 58 12.15 -10.24 8.48
CA GLU A 58 12.24 -10.72 9.86
C GLU A 58 12.78 -9.62 10.76
N GLU A 59 12.43 -9.65 12.06
CA GLU A 59 12.91 -8.71 13.10
C GLU A 59 12.46 -7.23 12.98
N CYS A 60 11.76 -6.84 11.91
CA CYS A 60 11.17 -5.50 11.77
C CYS A 60 9.91 -5.35 12.64
N THR A 61 9.99 -4.49 13.67
CA THR A 61 8.90 -4.26 14.64
C THR A 61 8.39 -2.82 14.70
N TRP A 62 8.79 -1.97 13.76
CA TRP A 62 8.47 -0.54 13.75
C TRP A 62 6.98 -0.22 13.77
N CYS A 63 6.14 -1.08 13.16
CA CYS A 63 4.68 -0.92 13.22
C CYS A 63 4.12 -1.02 14.66
N CYS A 64 4.87 -1.62 15.59
CA CYS A 64 4.51 -1.80 16.99
C CYS A 64 5.00 -0.66 17.90
N HIS A 65 5.75 0.32 17.39
CA HIS A 65 6.39 1.34 18.22
C HIS A 65 5.47 2.50 18.57
N HIS A 66 4.51 2.87 17.71
CA HIS A 66 3.78 4.14 17.83
C HIS A 66 2.36 4.01 18.45
N GLY A 67 2.01 2.82 18.95
CA GLY A 67 0.62 2.50 19.29
C GLY A 67 -0.22 2.28 18.03
N VAL A 68 -1.24 1.41 18.10
CA VAL A 68 -2.00 0.99 16.90
C VAL A 68 -3.43 1.48 16.99
N LEU A 69 -3.80 2.46 16.16
CA LEU A 69 -5.20 2.87 16.01
C LEU A 69 -6.11 1.67 15.69
N LEU A 70 -7.26 1.62 16.35
CA LEU A 70 -8.30 0.63 16.17
C LEU A 70 -9.57 1.33 15.65
N TYR A 71 -10.01 0.93 14.47
CA TYR A 71 -11.35 1.28 13.98
C TYR A 71 -12.43 0.45 14.71
N ASP A 72 -13.69 0.85 14.61
CA ASP A 72 -14.81 0.14 15.25
C ASP A 72 -14.83 -1.36 14.94
N ARG A 73 -14.55 -1.75 13.70
CA ARG A 73 -14.46 -3.17 13.33
C ARG A 73 -13.23 -3.84 13.91
N ASP A 74 -12.09 -3.15 13.99
CA ASP A 74 -10.90 -3.69 14.66
C ASP A 74 -11.19 -3.94 16.15
N LEU A 75 -11.97 -3.08 16.81
CA LEU A 75 -12.37 -3.27 18.21
C LEU A 75 -13.25 -4.52 18.38
N LEU A 76 -14.21 -4.74 17.48
CA LEU A 76 -15.06 -5.93 17.51
C LEU A 76 -14.28 -7.22 17.26
N GLU A 77 -13.31 -7.19 16.35
CA GLU A 77 -12.41 -8.31 16.09
C GLU A 77 -11.46 -8.54 17.28
N LEU A 78 -10.87 -7.47 17.81
CA LEU A 78 -9.96 -7.56 18.95
C LEU A 78 -10.67 -8.08 20.20
N ALA A 79 -11.93 -7.72 20.44
CA ALA A 79 -12.72 -8.21 21.57
C ALA A 79 -12.91 -9.73 21.60
N GLN A 80 -12.78 -10.40 20.45
CA GLN A 80 -12.88 -11.85 20.34
C GLN A 80 -11.55 -12.55 20.69
N ARG A 81 -10.45 -11.79 20.75
CA ARG A 81 -9.07 -12.28 20.84
C ARG A 81 -8.36 -11.83 22.11
N ALA A 82 -8.74 -10.68 22.65
CA ALA A 82 -8.09 -10.06 23.80
C ALA A 82 -9.05 -9.26 24.69
N ASN A 83 -8.63 -9.01 25.93
CA ASN A 83 -9.35 -8.15 26.84
C ASN A 83 -9.14 -6.68 26.45
N LEU A 84 -10.18 -6.03 25.93
CA LEU A 84 -10.09 -4.63 25.49
C LEU A 84 -9.68 -3.67 26.60
N VAL A 85 -10.08 -3.91 27.85
CA VAL A 85 -9.74 -3.01 28.97
C VAL A 85 -8.24 -3.02 29.26
N GLU A 86 -7.59 -4.18 29.10
CA GLU A 86 -6.16 -4.34 29.37
C GLU A 86 -5.31 -3.94 28.15
N THR A 87 -5.84 -4.10 26.95
CA THR A 87 -5.05 -3.99 25.71
C THR A 87 -5.33 -2.73 24.90
N THR A 88 -6.26 -1.89 25.33
CA THR A 88 -6.57 -0.63 24.64
C THR A 88 -6.50 0.59 25.55
N THR A 89 -6.20 1.74 24.94
CA THR A 89 -6.19 3.06 25.57
C THR A 89 -6.97 4.05 24.72
N ASP A 90 -7.53 5.08 25.36
CA ASP A 90 -8.20 6.19 24.68
C ASP A 90 -7.23 7.36 24.49
N PHE A 91 -7.13 7.87 23.27
CA PHE A 91 -6.36 9.07 22.98
C PHE A 91 -7.10 9.93 21.97
N ARG A 92 -7.31 11.21 22.29
CA ARG A 92 -8.02 12.18 21.44
C ARG A 92 -9.40 11.72 20.94
N GLY A 93 -10.08 10.85 21.70
CA GLY A 93 -11.41 10.32 21.36
C GLY A 93 -11.37 9.06 20.49
N GLU A 94 -10.18 8.51 20.22
CA GLU A 94 -9.95 7.31 19.43
C GLU A 94 -9.37 6.20 20.29
N LYS A 95 -9.55 4.95 19.85
CA LYS A 95 -9.01 3.77 20.53
C LYS A 95 -7.70 3.35 19.89
N PHE A 96 -6.70 3.10 20.72
CA PHE A 96 -5.42 2.54 20.32
C PHE A 96 -5.13 1.26 21.09
N VAL A 97 -4.37 0.36 20.51
CA VAL A 97 -3.67 -0.67 21.28
C VAL A 97 -2.67 0.01 22.20
N THR A 98 -2.70 -0.37 23.47
CA THR A 98 -1.81 0.17 24.48
C THR A 98 -0.35 -0.14 24.16
N ARG A 99 0.52 0.86 24.37
CA ARG A 99 1.95 0.68 24.47
C ARG A 99 2.31 0.40 25.92
N GLU A 100 3.16 -0.58 26.17
CA GLU A 100 3.64 -0.94 27.50
C GLU A 100 5.16 -0.98 27.53
N GLU A 101 5.72 -0.68 28.70
CA GLU A 101 7.15 -0.84 28.95
C GLU A 101 7.53 -2.32 28.79
N LYS A 102 8.58 -2.59 28.02
CA LYS A 102 9.14 -3.94 27.89
C LYS A 102 10.51 -3.96 28.55
N ALA A 103 10.80 -5.01 29.32
CA ALA A 103 12.08 -5.16 30.03
C ALA A 103 13.22 -5.63 29.09
N ARG A 104 13.43 -4.93 27.98
CA ARG A 104 14.44 -5.23 26.93
C ARG A 104 14.75 -3.99 26.10
N GLU A 105 15.90 -4.00 25.43
CA GLU A 105 16.34 -2.90 24.54
C GLU A 105 16.03 -3.19 23.06
N ASP A 106 15.84 -4.46 22.69
CA ASP A 106 15.51 -4.87 21.32
C ASP A 106 14.01 -4.82 21.05
N HIS A 107 13.65 -4.51 19.80
CA HIS A 107 12.29 -4.48 19.28
C HIS A 107 11.33 -3.50 19.98
N VAL A 108 11.85 -2.53 20.71
CA VAL A 108 11.09 -1.48 21.40
C VAL A 108 11.42 -0.11 20.81
N ALA A 109 10.56 0.88 21.06
CA ALA A 109 10.86 2.26 20.73
C ALA A 109 11.94 2.83 21.68
N GLU A 110 12.42 4.05 21.40
CA GLU A 110 13.46 4.72 22.20
C GLU A 110 13.09 4.92 23.68
N ASP A 111 11.81 4.98 24.00
CA ASP A 111 11.29 5.08 25.37
C ASP A 111 11.13 3.72 26.07
N GLY A 112 11.60 2.62 25.46
CA GLY A 112 11.49 1.26 25.97
C GLY A 112 10.08 0.66 25.87
N HIS A 113 9.13 1.34 25.21
CA HIS A 113 7.76 0.86 25.08
C HIS A 113 7.48 0.26 23.69
N ALA A 114 6.59 -0.72 23.66
CA ALA A 114 6.06 -1.30 22.44
C ALA A 114 4.61 -1.73 22.61
N CYS A 115 3.94 -2.03 21.50
CA CYS A 115 2.61 -2.63 21.46
C CYS A 115 2.48 -3.81 22.45
N ALA A 116 1.34 -3.86 23.16
CA ALA A 116 1.03 -4.95 24.09
C ALA A 116 1.14 -6.35 23.45
N PHE A 117 0.84 -6.48 22.16
CA PHE A 117 0.91 -7.75 21.43
C PHE A 117 2.28 -8.08 20.83
N LEU A 118 3.29 -7.25 21.06
CA LEU A 118 4.66 -7.56 20.63
C LEU A 118 5.36 -8.44 21.66
N ARG A 119 5.75 -9.64 21.21
CA ARG A 119 6.45 -10.66 22.00
C ARG A 119 7.95 -10.36 22.12
N GLU A 120 8.60 -11.06 23.05
CA GLU A 120 10.04 -10.98 23.30
C GLU A 120 10.91 -11.36 22.10
N ASP A 121 10.41 -12.23 21.22
CA ASP A 121 11.07 -12.67 19.98
C ASP A 121 10.83 -11.72 18.79
N GLY A 122 10.20 -10.57 19.02
CA GLY A 122 9.90 -9.59 17.97
C GLY A 122 8.70 -9.97 17.10
N LEU A 123 8.01 -11.07 17.40
CA LEU A 123 6.82 -11.50 16.66
C LEU A 123 5.54 -10.89 17.25
N CYS A 124 4.58 -10.61 16.38
CA CYS A 124 3.26 -10.12 16.77
C CYS A 124 2.32 -11.30 17.08
N THR A 125 1.77 -11.35 18.30
CA THR A 125 0.84 -12.40 18.72
C THR A 125 -0.42 -12.44 17.84
N LEU A 126 -1.01 -11.29 17.52
CA LEU A 126 -2.22 -11.22 16.69
C LEU A 126 -1.99 -11.84 15.30
N HIS A 127 -0.83 -11.58 14.71
CA HIS A 127 -0.53 -12.14 13.41
C HIS A 127 -0.23 -13.64 13.48
N LEU A 128 0.60 -14.05 14.43
CA LEU A 128 1.13 -15.41 14.49
C LEU A 128 0.08 -16.41 14.98
N GLU A 129 -0.73 -16.02 15.96
CA GLU A 129 -1.66 -16.92 16.65
C GLU A 129 -3.09 -16.77 16.13
N GLU A 130 -3.50 -15.57 15.70
CA GLU A 130 -4.87 -15.27 15.28
C GLU A 130 -5.02 -15.09 13.76
N ASP A 131 -3.92 -15.17 13.00
CA ASP A 131 -3.86 -14.88 11.55
C ASP A 131 -4.58 -13.55 11.20
N TRP A 132 -4.43 -12.56 12.09
CA TRP A 132 -5.18 -11.32 12.00
C TRP A 132 -4.34 -10.11 12.40
N LYS A 133 -4.61 -8.97 11.79
CA LYS A 133 -3.99 -7.68 12.11
C LYS A 133 -5.06 -6.59 12.09
N PRO A 134 -4.99 -5.60 13.00
CA PRO A 134 -5.78 -4.39 12.88
C PRO A 134 -5.55 -3.71 11.53
N THR A 135 -6.55 -2.98 11.05
CA THR A 135 -6.50 -2.32 9.74
C THR A 135 -5.24 -1.46 9.57
N ARG A 136 -4.87 -0.65 10.58
CA ARG A 136 -3.63 0.15 10.53
C ARG A 136 -2.36 -0.69 10.37
N CYS A 137 -2.30 -1.86 11.01
CA CYS A 137 -1.15 -2.77 10.90
C CYS A 137 -1.06 -3.43 9.53
N SER A 138 -2.20 -3.75 8.90
CA SER A 138 -2.24 -4.35 7.56
C SER A 138 -1.79 -3.37 6.48
N VAL A 139 -2.04 -2.08 6.68
CA VAL A 139 -1.68 -1.01 5.73
C VAL A 139 -0.19 -0.68 5.77
N PHE A 140 0.51 -0.91 6.89
CA PHE A 140 1.95 -0.63 7.00
C PHE A 140 2.78 -1.42 5.97
N PRO A 141 3.76 -0.81 5.28
CA PRO A 141 4.36 0.53 5.51
C PRO A 141 3.61 1.70 4.85
N LEU A 142 2.49 1.43 4.20
CA LEU A 142 1.70 2.46 3.53
C LEU A 142 0.91 3.31 4.53
N GLY A 143 0.51 4.47 4.07
CA GLY A 143 -0.49 5.35 4.66
C GLY A 143 -1.68 5.47 3.70
N VAL A 144 -2.86 5.70 4.27
CA VAL A 144 -4.11 5.92 3.53
C VAL A 144 -4.68 7.23 4.04
N ARG A 145 -5.07 8.11 3.13
CA ARG A 145 -5.73 9.40 3.42
C ARG A 145 -6.93 9.58 2.50
N LEU A 146 -7.98 10.24 2.98
CA LEU A 146 -9.16 10.56 2.16
C LEU A 146 -8.99 11.98 1.61
N GLU A 147 -8.92 12.12 0.29
CA GLU A 147 -8.79 13.41 -0.39
C GLU A 147 -9.76 13.48 -1.57
N GLY A 148 -10.56 14.54 -1.66
CA GLY A 148 -11.53 14.69 -2.75
C GLY A 148 -12.63 13.60 -2.83
N GLY A 149 -12.76 12.76 -1.81
CA GLY A 149 -13.65 11.58 -1.81
C GLY A 149 -12.98 10.30 -2.31
N ASP A 150 -11.71 10.37 -2.72
CA ASP A 150 -10.90 9.22 -3.13
C ASP A 150 -9.94 8.81 -2.01
N LEU A 151 -9.63 7.51 -1.94
CA LEU A 151 -8.58 6.99 -1.08
C LEU A 151 -7.23 7.18 -1.77
N HIS A 152 -6.38 7.99 -1.17
CA HIS A 152 -5.01 8.19 -1.57
C HIS A 152 -4.10 7.31 -0.73
N VAL A 153 -3.16 6.63 -1.38
CA VAL A 153 -2.24 5.67 -0.76
C VAL A 153 -0.82 6.11 -1.05
N ASP A 154 -0.04 6.25 0.01
CA ASP A 154 1.34 6.71 -0.03
C ASP A 154 2.20 5.83 0.88
N VAL A 155 3.53 6.01 0.86
CA VAL A 155 4.41 5.44 1.88
C VAL A 155 4.42 6.38 3.08
N ARG A 156 4.38 5.85 4.31
CA ARG A 156 4.54 6.70 5.49
C ARG A 156 5.94 7.30 5.51
N ASP A 157 6.04 8.58 5.87
CA ASP A 157 7.33 9.26 6.00
C ASP A 157 8.29 8.48 6.90
N SER A 158 7.82 8.00 8.05
CA SER A 158 8.61 7.19 8.98
C SER A 158 9.07 5.86 8.40
N ALA A 159 8.33 5.29 7.44
CA ALA A 159 8.71 4.04 6.81
C ALA A 159 9.90 4.21 5.86
N HIS A 160 10.08 5.38 5.23
CA HIS A 160 11.24 5.64 4.39
C HIS A 160 12.57 5.54 5.15
N ASP A 161 12.57 5.94 6.42
CA ASP A 161 13.78 5.97 7.25
C ASP A 161 14.00 4.67 8.04
N HIS A 162 12.93 3.91 8.29
CA HIS A 162 12.95 2.85 9.30
C HIS A 162 12.45 1.49 8.81
N CYS A 163 11.81 1.41 7.64
CA CYS A 163 11.29 0.16 7.13
C CYS A 163 12.30 -0.55 6.24
N ASP A 164 13.03 -1.50 6.82
CA ASP A 164 13.98 -2.37 6.13
C ASP A 164 13.34 -3.25 5.04
N GLY A 165 12.01 -3.31 4.95
CA GLY A 165 11.28 -4.04 3.93
C GLY A 165 11.10 -3.30 2.61
N LEU A 166 11.41 -2.01 2.53
CA LEU A 166 11.26 -1.22 1.30
C LEU A 166 12.42 -1.50 0.34
N GLY A 167 12.10 -1.80 -0.93
CA GLY A 167 13.10 -1.96 -1.98
C GLY A 167 13.92 -3.26 -1.95
N VAL A 168 13.60 -4.20 -1.06
CA VAL A 168 14.40 -5.43 -0.85
C VAL A 168 13.95 -6.64 -1.67
N SER A 169 12.76 -6.60 -2.25
CA SER A 169 12.19 -7.68 -3.04
C SER A 169 11.84 -7.24 -4.47
N ASP A 170 11.42 -8.19 -5.30
CA ASP A 170 10.85 -7.91 -6.62
C ASP A 170 9.32 -7.66 -6.58
N ARG A 171 8.70 -7.78 -5.40
CA ARG A 171 7.25 -7.67 -5.23
C ARG A 171 6.82 -6.21 -5.24
N ARG A 172 6.36 -5.75 -6.40
CA ARG A 172 5.83 -4.38 -6.57
C ARG A 172 4.57 -4.18 -5.73
N VAL A 173 4.55 -3.10 -4.94
CA VAL A 173 3.43 -2.76 -4.06
C VAL A 173 2.16 -2.51 -4.86
N ILE A 174 2.27 -1.74 -5.95
CA ILE A 174 1.13 -1.34 -6.79
C ILE A 174 0.39 -2.53 -7.42
N ASP A 175 1.09 -3.63 -7.69
CA ASP A 175 0.52 -4.85 -8.28
C ASP A 175 -0.10 -5.78 -7.20
N ASN A 176 0.01 -5.43 -5.91
CA ASN A 176 -0.35 -6.29 -4.77
C ASN A 176 -1.14 -5.52 -3.69
N LEU A 177 -1.79 -4.40 -4.05
CA LEU A 177 -2.44 -3.49 -3.09
C LEU A 177 -3.49 -4.19 -2.21
N GLU A 178 -4.15 -5.23 -2.71
CA GLU A 178 -5.14 -6.01 -1.97
C GLU A 178 -4.58 -6.73 -0.73
N ALA A 179 -3.27 -6.95 -0.69
CA ALA A 179 -2.57 -7.52 0.47
C ALA A 179 -2.32 -6.48 1.57
N PHE A 180 -2.34 -5.19 1.24
CA PHE A 180 -2.05 -4.08 2.16
C PHE A 180 -3.29 -3.29 2.53
N LEU A 181 -4.32 -3.27 1.67
CA LEU A 181 -5.47 -2.39 1.82
C LEU A 181 -6.73 -3.20 2.15
N PRO A 182 -7.01 -3.48 3.43
CA PRO A 182 -8.24 -4.17 3.80
C PRO A 182 -9.48 -3.51 3.22
N ALA A 183 -10.38 -4.33 2.70
CA ALA A 183 -11.65 -3.91 2.11
C ALA A 183 -12.49 -2.96 2.99
N ILE A 184 -12.31 -2.98 4.32
CA ILE A 184 -13.02 -2.09 5.23
C ILE A 184 -12.68 -0.60 5.01
N LEU A 185 -11.52 -0.26 4.43
CA LEU A 185 -11.10 1.14 4.26
C LEU A 185 -12.11 2.00 3.49
N TRP A 186 -12.84 1.42 2.55
CA TRP A 186 -13.90 2.10 1.78
C TRP A 186 -15.21 2.28 2.56
N ASP A 187 -15.37 1.57 3.68
CA ASP A 187 -16.58 1.61 4.51
C ASP A 187 -16.40 2.53 5.73
N LEU A 188 -15.20 3.08 5.93
CA LEU A 188 -14.87 3.98 7.04
C LEU A 188 -15.25 5.43 6.72
N GLU A 189 -15.81 6.14 7.69
CA GLU A 189 -16.06 7.59 7.58
C GLU A 189 -14.74 8.38 7.52
N ASN A 190 -13.74 7.96 8.29
CA ASN A 190 -12.39 8.50 8.25
C ASN A 190 -11.36 7.36 8.15
N PRO A 191 -10.88 7.02 6.94
CA PRO A 191 -9.93 5.94 6.70
C PRO A 191 -8.46 6.33 6.95
N ASP A 192 -8.20 7.55 7.44
CA ASP A 192 -6.84 8.04 7.66
C ASP A 192 -6.06 7.11 8.60
N SER A 193 -5.03 6.45 8.09
CA SER A 193 -4.27 5.49 8.87
C SER A 193 -3.00 6.08 9.51
N ASP A 194 -2.65 7.33 9.24
CA ASP A 194 -1.45 7.99 9.76
C ASP A 194 -1.68 8.77 11.06
N ARG A 195 -2.41 8.11 11.96
CA ARG A 195 -2.69 8.58 13.31
C ARG A 195 -1.93 7.73 14.33
N GLU A 196 -1.27 8.40 15.26
CA GLU A 196 -0.38 7.80 16.26
C GLU A 196 -0.72 8.29 17.68
N LEU A 197 -0.29 7.51 18.67
CA LEU A 197 -0.50 7.76 20.11
C LEU A 197 0.48 8.80 20.67
#